data_AF-A0A8T6NKU3-F1
#
_entry.id   AF-A0A8T6NKU3-F1
#
_cell.length_a   1.000
_cell.length_b   1.000
_cell.length_c   1.000
_cell.angle_alpha   90.00
_cell.angle_beta   90.00
_cell.angle_gamma   90.00
#
_symmetry.space_group_name_H-M   'P 1'
#
loop_
_entity.id
_entity.type
_entity.pdbx_description
1 polymer ?
#
loop_
_entity_poly.entity_id
_entity_poly.type
_entity_poly.pdbx_seq_one_letter_code
_entity_poly.pdbx_strand_id
1 'polypeptide(L)'
;YNPLSRNLFMNLYVGTLDKTSPFLEYGYSQLGDLAVQQVGYVPLTPSAKDDMLSRLTGPEINCGPDGDITIAGSSTVLPLAEAWAEVYDNSCAGISITVEGGGSSSGAGRVCDNSEKGTPVDIGDMSRDWKGSERNVQANGFVMECLKGDTSRKAAQFIVAFDGLSVVMKKGSPAAACENTMGGFTVDELRWIFSDMTEAQLTAEGWSGIANSDGDDSTHKWSELNPTCPGATRIRWKPLQSRTQMAIMSPQPQRRSKTEATTH
;
A
#
# COMPACT_ATOMS: atom_id res chain seq x y z
N TYR A 1 1.51 4.45 -18.63
CA TYR A 1 0.50 3.79 -17.77
C TYR A 1 1.10 3.72 -16.38
N ASN A 2 0.53 4.43 -15.41
CA ASN A 2 0.96 4.31 -14.03
C ASN A 2 -0.03 3.36 -13.35
N PRO A 3 0.31 2.07 -13.16
CA PRO A 3 -0.63 1.12 -12.59
C PRO A 3 -1.05 1.59 -11.20
N LEU A 4 -2.30 1.31 -10.82
CA LEU A 4 -2.76 1.50 -9.44
C LEU A 4 -1.85 0.69 -8.52
N SER A 5 -0.90 1.36 -7.90
CA SER A 5 0.17 0.73 -7.15
C SER A 5 0.74 1.71 -6.15
N ARG A 6 1.47 1.18 -5.19
CA ARG A 6 2.23 1.97 -4.24
C ARG A 6 3.62 1.39 -4.06
N ASN A 7 4.55 2.28 -3.81
CA ASN A 7 5.90 1.91 -3.40
C ASN A 7 5.86 1.37 -1.97
N LEU A 8 6.57 0.29 -1.74
CA LEU A 8 6.93 -0.22 -0.43
C LEU A 8 8.33 0.27 -0.11
N PHE A 9 8.51 0.80 1.09
CA PHE A 9 9.73 1.43 1.53
C PHE A 9 10.27 0.79 2.80
N MET A 10 11.59 0.65 2.85
CA MET A 10 12.35 0.45 4.08
C MET A 10 13.15 1.72 4.35
N ASN A 11 13.06 2.25 5.56
CA ASN A 11 13.76 3.47 5.96
C ASN A 11 14.79 3.11 7.03
N LEU A 12 16.06 3.09 6.64
CA LEU A 12 17.16 2.64 7.48
C LEU A 12 17.66 3.81 8.33
N TYR A 13 17.77 3.64 9.64
CA TYR A 13 18.41 4.61 10.50
C TYR A 13 19.89 4.76 10.10
N VAL A 14 20.30 6.00 9.81
CA VAL A 14 21.66 6.30 9.32
C VAL A 14 22.75 5.89 10.32
N GLY A 15 22.43 5.86 11.62
CA GLY A 15 23.38 5.48 12.67
C GLY A 15 23.67 3.97 12.75
N THR A 16 22.97 3.14 11.98
CA THR A 16 23.09 1.67 11.99
C THR A 16 23.21 1.09 10.58
N LEU A 17 23.73 1.88 9.62
CA LEU A 17 23.89 1.45 8.22
C LEU A 17 24.90 0.32 8.05
N ASP A 18 25.89 0.22 8.93
CA ASP A 18 26.86 -0.87 8.95
C ASP A 18 26.20 -2.24 9.07
N LYS A 19 25.16 -2.38 9.90
CA LYS A 19 24.39 -3.63 10.04
C LYS A 19 23.17 -3.74 9.12
N THR A 20 22.55 -2.62 8.73
CA THR A 20 21.30 -2.65 7.94
C THR A 20 21.51 -2.61 6.43
N SER A 21 22.59 -2.01 5.92
CA SER A 21 22.86 -1.96 4.48
C SER A 21 23.02 -3.35 3.86
N PRO A 22 23.77 -4.29 4.48
CA PRO A 22 23.96 -5.61 3.87
C PRO A 22 22.68 -6.46 3.84
N PHE A 23 21.78 -6.27 4.83
CA PHE A 23 20.43 -6.83 4.79
C PHE A 23 19.62 -6.31 3.59
N LEU A 24 19.72 -5.01 3.30
CA LEU A 24 19.04 -4.41 2.17
C LEU A 24 19.66 -4.82 0.82
N GLU A 25 20.98 -4.96 0.76
CA GLU A 25 21.70 -5.49 -0.42
C GLU A 25 21.27 -6.93 -0.72
N TYR A 26 21.12 -7.77 0.31
CA TYR A 26 20.49 -9.08 0.18
C TYR A 26 19.07 -8.96 -0.40
N GLY A 27 18.26 -8.01 0.07
CA GLY A 27 16.93 -7.75 -0.46
C GLY A 27 16.90 -7.43 -1.96
N TYR A 28 17.94 -6.78 -2.49
CA TYR A 28 18.09 -6.51 -3.92
C TYR A 28 18.75 -7.64 -4.71
N SER A 29 19.17 -8.72 -4.06
CA SER A 29 19.68 -9.91 -4.74
C SER A 29 18.58 -10.66 -5.51
N GLN A 30 18.98 -11.67 -6.29
CA GLN A 30 18.03 -12.56 -6.96
C GLN A 30 17.16 -13.33 -5.97
N LEU A 31 17.70 -13.70 -4.80
CA LEU A 31 16.92 -14.39 -3.76
C LEU A 31 15.91 -13.44 -3.10
N GLY A 32 16.31 -12.18 -2.88
CA GLY A 32 15.41 -11.13 -2.40
C GLY A 32 14.23 -10.88 -3.35
N ASP A 33 14.47 -10.86 -4.67
CA ASP A 33 13.40 -10.76 -5.69
C ASP A 33 12.44 -11.93 -5.70
N LEU A 34 12.95 -13.14 -5.44
CA LEU A 34 12.10 -14.32 -5.33
C LEU A 34 11.18 -14.19 -4.13
N ALA A 35 11.68 -13.72 -2.98
CA ALA A 35 10.86 -13.44 -1.81
C ALA A 35 9.81 -12.35 -2.10
N VAL A 36 10.16 -11.26 -2.79
CA VAL A 36 9.21 -10.21 -3.22
C VAL A 36 8.05 -10.81 -4.02
N GLN A 37 8.35 -11.68 -4.99
CA GLN A 37 7.32 -12.33 -5.81
C GLN A 37 6.50 -13.36 -5.02
N GLN A 38 7.12 -14.12 -4.11
CA GLN A 38 6.45 -15.11 -3.28
C GLN A 38 5.40 -14.48 -2.36
N VAL A 39 5.65 -13.28 -1.83
CA VAL A 39 4.68 -12.54 -1.02
C VAL A 39 3.65 -11.77 -1.86
N GLY A 40 3.71 -11.87 -3.19
CA GLY A 40 2.74 -11.29 -4.11
C GLY A 40 3.02 -9.85 -4.55
N TYR A 41 4.23 -9.34 -4.31
CA TYR A 41 4.66 -8.02 -4.76
C TYR A 41 5.47 -8.07 -6.04
N VAL A 42 5.71 -6.90 -6.63
CA VAL A 42 6.49 -6.74 -7.86
C VAL A 42 7.89 -6.21 -7.50
N PRO A 43 8.97 -6.89 -7.91
CA PRO A 43 10.33 -6.44 -7.66
C PRO A 43 10.69 -5.20 -8.49
N LEU A 44 11.74 -4.50 -8.07
CA LEU A 44 12.29 -3.38 -8.82
C LEU A 44 12.91 -3.84 -10.14
N THR A 45 12.89 -2.97 -11.15
CA THR A 45 13.67 -3.19 -12.37
C THR A 45 15.17 -3.10 -12.06
N PRO A 46 16.05 -3.73 -12.87
CA PRO A 46 17.49 -3.65 -12.65
C PRO A 46 18.00 -2.20 -12.52
N SER A 47 17.57 -1.29 -13.40
CA SER A 47 17.95 0.12 -13.32
C SER A 47 17.47 0.80 -12.03
N ALA A 48 16.25 0.49 -11.55
CA ALA A 48 15.76 1.06 -10.30
C ALA A 48 16.51 0.48 -9.10
N LYS A 49 16.95 -0.78 -9.16
CA LYS A 49 17.83 -1.37 -8.15
C LYS A 49 19.20 -0.71 -8.14
N ASP A 50 19.79 -0.46 -9.30
CA ASP A 50 21.07 0.26 -9.39
C ASP A 50 20.95 1.65 -8.76
N ASP A 51 19.83 2.35 -9.00
CA ASP A 51 19.54 3.63 -8.34
C ASP A 51 19.41 3.48 -6.81
N MET A 52 18.76 2.42 -6.32
CA MET A 52 18.64 2.17 -4.86
C MET A 52 19.96 1.75 -4.23
N LEU A 53 20.72 0.87 -4.88
CA LEU A 53 22.04 0.39 -4.46
C LEU A 53 23.07 1.51 -4.50
N SER A 54 22.95 2.48 -5.41
CA SER A 54 23.83 3.66 -5.44
C SER A 54 23.72 4.54 -4.18
N ARG A 55 22.63 4.40 -3.41
CA ARG A 55 22.45 5.06 -2.12
C ARG A 55 23.18 4.32 -0.98
N LEU A 56 23.64 3.09 -1.22
CA LEU A 56 24.45 2.27 -0.32
C LEU A 56 25.93 2.37 -0.68
N THR A 57 26.80 2.09 0.29
CA THR A 57 28.26 2.15 0.10
C THR A 57 28.80 0.77 -0.27
N GLY A 58 28.79 0.44 -1.57
CA GLY A 58 29.53 -0.70 -2.13
C GLY A 58 28.63 -1.83 -2.67
N PRO A 59 29.07 -2.59 -3.69
CA PRO A 59 28.27 -3.65 -4.29
C PRO A 59 28.85 -5.05 -4.00
N GLU A 60 28.72 -5.58 -2.77
CA GLU A 60 28.95 -7.02 -2.55
C GLU A 60 28.04 -7.57 -1.46
N ILE A 61 27.34 -8.67 -1.75
CA ILE A 61 26.56 -9.41 -0.76
C ILE A 61 27.54 -9.97 0.28
N ASN A 62 27.62 -9.27 1.39
CA ASN A 62 28.37 -9.66 2.58
C ASN A 62 27.40 -9.71 3.74
N CYS A 63 27.50 -10.74 4.59
CA CYS A 63 26.81 -10.67 5.86
C CYS A 63 27.35 -9.47 6.64
N GLY A 64 26.44 -8.67 7.20
CA GLY A 64 26.79 -7.58 8.11
C GLY A 64 27.49 -8.09 9.39
N PRO A 65 27.96 -7.19 10.25
CA PRO A 65 28.50 -7.57 11.56
C PRO A 65 27.45 -8.29 12.41
N ASP A 66 27.91 -9.16 13.32
CA ASP A 66 27.07 -9.81 14.33
C ASP A 66 26.22 -8.79 15.11
N GLY A 67 24.97 -9.14 15.40
CA GLY A 67 24.07 -8.32 16.21
C GLY A 67 22.62 -8.38 15.76
N ASP A 68 21.78 -7.63 16.47
CA ASP A 68 20.34 -7.59 16.23
C ASP A 68 19.96 -6.50 15.22
N ILE A 69 19.08 -6.84 14.27
CA ILE A 69 18.37 -5.90 13.40
C ILE A 69 16.91 -5.88 13.83
N THR A 70 16.42 -4.68 14.15
CA THR A 70 15.02 -4.47 14.51
C THR A 70 14.29 -3.73 13.39
N ILE A 71 13.14 -4.28 12.98
CA ILE A 71 12.32 -3.77 11.90
C ILE A 71 10.90 -3.57 12.42
N ALA A 72 10.30 -2.41 12.16
CA ALA A 72 8.88 -2.23 12.44
C ALA A 72 8.21 -1.25 11.48
N GLY A 73 6.92 -1.45 11.24
CA GLY A 73 6.13 -0.46 10.50
C GLY A 73 4.93 -1.03 9.78
N SER A 74 4.78 -0.70 8.50
CA SER A 74 3.58 -1.00 7.74
C SER A 74 3.25 -2.49 7.71
N SER A 75 2.04 -2.86 8.12
CA SER A 75 1.51 -4.22 7.95
C SER A 75 1.41 -4.69 6.49
N THR A 76 1.48 -3.78 5.52
CA THR A 76 1.65 -4.14 4.11
C THR A 76 3.08 -4.60 3.82
N VAL A 77 4.09 -4.00 4.43
CA VAL A 77 5.49 -4.40 4.17
C VAL A 77 5.89 -5.62 5.01
N LEU A 78 5.20 -5.84 6.13
CA LEU A 78 5.43 -6.95 7.06
C LEU A 78 5.71 -8.32 6.39
N PRO A 79 4.87 -8.86 5.48
CA PRO A 79 5.14 -10.17 4.89
C PRO A 79 6.45 -10.21 4.09
N LEU A 80 6.82 -9.09 3.44
CA LEU A 80 8.11 -8.98 2.74
C LEU A 80 9.27 -8.93 3.74
N ALA A 81 9.14 -8.10 4.78
CA ALA A 81 10.16 -7.96 5.81
C ALA A 81 10.42 -9.28 6.55
N GLU A 82 9.36 -10.04 6.89
CA GLU A 82 9.48 -11.38 7.49
C GLU A 82 10.16 -12.38 6.56
N ALA A 83 9.79 -12.40 5.27
CA ALA A 83 10.41 -13.31 4.30
C ALA A 83 11.90 -13.01 4.06
N TRP A 84 12.26 -11.73 4.01
CA TRP A 84 13.67 -11.33 3.92
C TRP A 84 14.43 -11.65 5.20
N ALA A 85 13.84 -11.35 6.36
CA ALA A 85 14.43 -11.63 7.67
C ALA A 85 14.71 -13.12 7.85
N GLU A 86 13.73 -14.00 7.60
CA GLU A 86 13.89 -15.45 7.77
C GLU A 86 15.06 -16.00 6.94
N VAL A 87 15.18 -15.61 5.68
CA VAL A 87 16.25 -16.12 4.81
C VAL A 87 17.60 -15.53 5.19
N TYR A 88 17.67 -14.23 5.48
CA TYR A 88 18.93 -13.56 5.80
C TYR A 88 19.48 -14.03 7.16
N ASP A 89 18.63 -14.12 8.18
CA ASP A 89 18.96 -14.65 9.51
C ASP A 89 19.52 -16.07 9.45
N ASN A 90 18.89 -16.96 8.65
CA ASN A 90 19.39 -18.31 8.44
C ASN A 90 20.69 -18.39 7.61
N SER A 91 20.95 -17.39 6.77
CA SER A 91 22.11 -17.37 5.87
C SER A 91 23.34 -16.69 6.49
N CYS A 92 23.14 -15.81 7.48
CA CYS A 92 24.18 -15.01 8.11
C CYS A 92 24.28 -15.30 9.61
N ALA A 93 25.20 -16.19 9.98
CA ALA A 93 25.46 -16.52 11.38
C ALA A 93 25.81 -15.27 12.20
N GLY A 94 25.31 -15.20 13.44
CA GLY A 94 25.59 -14.10 14.37
C GLY A 94 24.65 -12.90 14.23
N ILE A 95 23.79 -12.89 13.21
CA ILE A 95 22.71 -11.91 13.05
C ILE A 95 21.43 -12.48 13.67
N SER A 96 20.57 -11.62 14.20
CA SER A 96 19.22 -11.94 14.64
C SER A 96 18.28 -10.82 14.21
N ILE A 97 17.15 -11.15 13.57
CA ILE A 97 16.22 -10.14 13.04
C ILE A 97 14.86 -10.25 13.72
N THR A 98 14.39 -9.14 14.29
CA THR A 98 13.03 -9.01 14.83
C THR A 98 12.21 -8.10 13.95
N VAL A 99 11.04 -8.58 13.52
CA VAL A 99 10.11 -7.83 12.67
C VAL A 99 8.78 -7.64 13.39
N GLU A 100 8.31 -6.39 13.47
CA GLU A 100 7.01 -6.06 14.06
C GLU A 100 6.09 -5.31 13.08
N GLY A 101 4.84 -5.73 13.01
CA GLY A 101 3.80 -5.04 12.25
C GLY A 101 3.33 -3.73 12.89
N GLY A 102 2.44 -3.03 12.19
CA GLY A 102 1.96 -1.70 12.58
C GLY A 102 1.43 -0.91 11.37
N GLY A 103 1.73 0.39 11.33
CA GLY A 103 1.42 1.25 10.18
C GLY A 103 2.62 2.10 9.77
N SER A 104 2.58 2.73 8.59
CA SER A 104 3.70 3.55 8.11
C SER A 104 4.07 4.70 9.06
N SER A 105 3.10 5.28 9.78
CA SER A 105 3.40 6.29 10.82
C SER A 105 4.05 5.69 12.08
N SER A 106 3.87 4.39 12.33
CA SER A 106 4.59 3.69 13.39
C SER A 106 6.04 3.45 12.96
N GLY A 107 6.27 2.95 11.73
CA GLY A 107 7.63 2.77 11.19
C GLY A 107 8.42 4.08 11.14
N ALA A 108 7.83 5.14 10.57
CA ALA A 108 8.43 6.47 10.54
C ALA A 108 8.78 7.01 11.95
N GLY A 109 7.91 6.79 12.95
CA GLY A 109 8.20 7.26 14.29
C GLY A 109 9.22 6.41 15.03
N ARG A 110 9.17 5.08 14.89
CA ARG A 110 10.09 4.18 15.60
C ARG A 110 11.53 4.30 15.08
N VAL A 111 11.75 4.46 13.77
CA VAL A 111 13.11 4.74 13.26
C VAL A 111 13.65 6.07 13.78
N CYS A 112 12.75 7.03 14.01
CA CYS A 112 13.04 8.33 14.61
C CYS A 112 13.01 8.36 16.15
N ASP A 113 12.95 7.23 16.85
CA ASP A 113 12.90 7.19 18.32
C ASP A 113 11.74 8.01 18.92
N ASN A 114 10.58 7.98 18.27
CA ASN A 114 9.38 8.57 18.81
C ASN A 114 8.69 7.58 19.75
N SER A 115 8.85 7.80 21.06
CA SER A 115 8.26 6.95 22.11
C SER A 115 6.74 6.81 22.03
N GLU A 116 6.02 7.75 21.40
CA GLU A 116 4.57 7.63 21.13
C GLU A 116 4.24 6.52 20.12
N LYS A 117 5.22 6.07 19.33
CA LYS A 117 5.06 5.04 18.29
C LYS A 117 5.59 3.66 18.70
N GLY A 118 6.29 3.57 19.82
CA GLY A 118 6.84 2.34 20.37
C GLY A 118 8.36 2.35 20.46
N THR A 119 8.93 1.17 20.68
CA THR A 119 10.39 0.99 20.81
C THR A 119 11.10 1.40 19.52
N PRO A 120 12.26 2.08 19.61
CA PRO A 120 13.04 2.46 18.44
C PRO A 120 13.49 1.24 17.65
N VAL A 121 13.59 1.40 16.33
CA VAL A 121 14.02 0.34 15.42
C VAL A 121 15.10 0.82 14.48
N ASP A 122 15.85 -0.12 13.91
CA ASP A 122 16.88 0.15 12.90
C ASP A 122 16.25 0.41 11.53
N ILE A 123 15.13 -0.25 11.22
CA ILE A 123 14.43 -0.13 9.93
C ILE A 123 12.95 0.19 10.15
N GLY A 124 12.50 1.31 9.59
CA GLY A 124 11.10 1.74 9.57
C GLY A 124 10.39 1.38 8.26
N ASP A 125 9.47 0.42 8.31
CA ASP A 125 8.71 -0.05 7.14
C ASP A 125 7.53 0.88 6.81
N MET A 126 7.38 1.23 5.54
CA MET A 126 6.34 2.16 5.10
C MET A 126 5.76 1.77 3.74
N SER A 127 4.43 1.76 3.61
CA SER A 127 3.71 1.55 2.33
C SER A 127 3.17 2.86 1.74
N ARG A 128 3.86 3.96 2.04
CA ARG A 128 3.65 5.32 1.55
C ARG A 128 4.92 6.12 1.83
N ASP A 129 5.11 7.23 1.13
CA ASP A 129 6.14 8.18 1.51
C ASP A 129 5.80 8.84 2.86
N TRP A 130 6.78 9.46 3.50
CA TRP A 130 6.61 10.21 4.74
C TRP A 130 5.69 11.41 4.53
N LYS A 131 5.02 11.82 5.60
CA LYS A 131 4.32 13.11 5.65
C LYS A 131 5.33 14.22 5.92
N GLY A 132 5.04 15.43 5.42
CA GLY A 132 5.83 16.62 5.76
C GLY A 132 5.84 16.96 7.26
N SER A 133 4.87 16.45 8.03
CA SER A 133 4.87 16.57 9.50
C SER A 133 5.69 15.49 10.22
N GLU A 134 6.26 14.53 9.49
CA GLU A 134 7.12 13.45 10.02
C GLU A 134 8.61 13.72 9.73
N ARG A 135 8.95 14.41 8.62
CA ARG A 135 10.34 14.66 8.21
C ARG A 135 10.58 15.96 7.44
N ASN A 136 11.84 16.40 7.41
CA ASN A 136 12.41 17.19 6.32
C ASN A 136 13.17 16.29 5.33
N VAL A 137 13.28 16.72 4.07
CA VAL A 137 14.08 16.03 3.04
C VAL A 137 15.43 16.73 2.90
N GLN A 138 16.52 15.98 2.91
CA GLN A 138 17.82 16.54 2.53
C GLN A 138 17.90 16.78 1.01
N ALA A 139 18.90 17.56 0.59
CA ALA A 139 19.13 17.90 -0.81
C ALA A 139 19.34 16.68 -1.73
N ASN A 140 19.79 15.55 -1.17
CA ASN A 140 19.94 14.30 -1.92
C ASN A 140 18.60 13.60 -2.24
N GLY A 141 17.48 14.04 -1.64
CA GLY A 141 16.14 13.54 -1.93
C GLY A 141 15.75 12.22 -1.25
N PHE A 142 16.68 11.52 -0.58
CA PHE A 142 16.41 10.21 0.04
C PHE A 142 16.76 10.12 1.52
N VAL A 143 17.53 11.07 2.07
CA VAL A 143 17.78 11.15 3.51
C VAL A 143 16.73 12.05 4.16
N MET A 144 16.10 11.49 5.18
CA MET A 144 14.95 12.04 5.88
C MET A 144 15.38 12.47 7.27
N GLU A 145 15.24 13.75 7.60
CA GLU A 145 15.55 14.27 8.92
C GLU A 145 14.30 14.22 9.79
N CYS A 146 14.39 13.56 10.94
CA CYS A 146 13.26 13.32 11.82
C CYS A 146 12.72 14.63 12.42
N LEU A 147 11.40 14.88 12.30
CA LEU A 147 10.73 16.02 12.95
C LEU A 147 10.03 15.66 14.26
N LYS A 148 9.89 14.36 14.56
CA LYS A 148 9.24 13.83 15.77
C LYS A 148 10.08 12.71 16.36
N GLY A 149 10.12 12.62 17.69
CA GLY A 149 11.05 11.74 18.40
C GLY A 149 12.41 12.42 18.58
N ASP A 150 13.49 11.69 18.37
CA ASP A 150 14.85 12.22 18.35
C ASP A 150 15.13 12.91 17.00
N THR A 151 15.13 14.24 17.02
CA THR A 151 15.35 15.09 15.84
C THR A 151 16.80 15.11 15.35
N SER A 152 17.73 14.48 16.08
CA SER A 152 19.10 14.25 15.60
C SER A 152 19.19 13.05 14.65
N ARG A 153 18.19 12.15 14.66
CA ARG A 153 18.15 10.98 13.80
C ARG A 153 17.80 11.32 12.36
N LYS A 154 18.36 10.51 11.47
CA LYS A 154 18.13 10.55 10.03
C LYS A 154 17.83 9.16 9.54
N ALA A 155 16.92 9.03 8.57
CA ALA A 155 16.61 7.77 7.93
C ALA A 155 16.88 7.86 6.42
N ALA A 156 17.58 6.88 5.84
CA ALA A 156 17.74 6.74 4.41
C ALA A 156 16.58 5.90 3.86
N GLN A 157 15.82 6.44 2.91
CA GLN A 157 14.65 5.78 2.33
C GLN A 157 15.01 5.00 1.08
N PHE A 158 14.50 3.78 0.99
CA PHE A 158 14.69 2.87 -0.15
C PHE A 158 13.36 2.28 -0.59
N ILE A 159 13.16 2.18 -1.90
CA ILE A 159 12.01 1.47 -2.47
C ILE A 159 12.40 0.00 -2.58
N VAL A 160 11.66 -0.90 -1.95
CA VAL A 160 12.00 -2.33 -1.87
C VAL A 160 11.11 -3.20 -2.74
N ALA A 161 9.89 -2.75 -3.03
CA ALA A 161 8.96 -3.44 -3.93
C ALA A 161 7.81 -2.51 -4.34
N PHE A 162 7.01 -2.94 -5.30
CA PHE A 162 5.73 -2.33 -5.65
C PHE A 162 4.57 -3.25 -5.25
N ASP A 163 3.60 -2.68 -4.55
CA ASP A 163 2.33 -3.33 -4.24
C ASP A 163 1.28 -2.89 -5.26
N GLY A 164 0.88 -3.81 -6.13
CA GLY A 164 -0.11 -3.59 -7.18
C GLY A 164 -1.53 -3.79 -6.65
N LEU A 165 -2.40 -2.81 -6.86
CA LEU A 165 -3.80 -2.89 -6.48
C LEU A 165 -4.65 -3.34 -7.67
N SER A 166 -5.48 -4.36 -7.43
CA SER A 166 -6.47 -4.84 -8.39
C SER A 166 -7.87 -4.47 -7.96
N VAL A 167 -8.65 -3.88 -8.87
CA VAL A 167 -10.08 -3.67 -8.68
C VAL A 167 -10.81 -4.94 -9.10
N VAL A 168 -11.47 -5.60 -8.15
CA VAL A 168 -12.20 -6.84 -8.41
C VAL A 168 -13.70 -6.62 -8.33
N MET A 169 -14.43 -7.38 -9.15
CA MET A 169 -15.89 -7.30 -9.20
C MET A 169 -16.52 -8.66 -9.41
N LYS A 170 -17.74 -8.80 -8.89
CA LYS A 170 -18.51 -10.04 -9.04
C LYS A 170 -18.88 -10.25 -10.51
N LYS A 171 -18.57 -11.43 -11.04
CA LYS A 171 -18.98 -11.83 -12.40
C LYS A 171 -20.50 -11.66 -12.58
N GLY A 172 -20.90 -11.04 -13.69
CA GLY A 172 -22.30 -10.77 -14.02
C GLY A 172 -22.96 -9.66 -13.20
N SER A 173 -22.21 -8.94 -12.36
CA SER A 173 -22.73 -7.75 -11.68
C SER A 173 -22.88 -6.55 -12.63
N PRO A 174 -23.65 -5.52 -12.26
CA PRO A 174 -23.69 -4.26 -13.02
C PRO A 174 -22.31 -3.64 -13.25
N ALA A 175 -21.42 -3.75 -12.26
CA ALA A 175 -20.03 -3.31 -12.36
C ALA A 175 -19.29 -4.05 -13.47
N ALA A 176 -19.40 -5.39 -13.51
CA ALA A 176 -18.76 -6.23 -14.53
C ALA A 176 -19.36 -5.96 -15.91
N ALA A 177 -20.68 -5.75 -16.02
CA ALA A 177 -21.30 -5.39 -17.29
C ALA A 177 -20.78 -4.04 -17.81
N CYS A 178 -20.64 -3.05 -16.91
CA CYS A 178 -20.12 -1.74 -17.27
C CYS A 178 -18.64 -1.79 -17.69
N GLU A 179 -17.81 -2.52 -16.93
CA GLU A 179 -16.39 -2.71 -17.23
C GLU A 179 -16.19 -3.36 -18.61
N ASN A 180 -16.94 -4.42 -18.93
CA ASN A 180 -16.88 -5.08 -20.24
C ASN A 180 -17.27 -4.14 -21.39
N THR A 181 -18.22 -3.22 -21.15
CA THR A 181 -18.64 -2.23 -22.14
C THR A 181 -17.58 -1.15 -22.36
N MET A 182 -16.90 -0.73 -21.30
CA MET A 182 -15.93 0.36 -21.33
C MET A 182 -14.50 -0.11 -21.67
N GLY A 183 -14.21 -1.41 -21.51
CA GLY A 183 -12.87 -1.98 -21.68
C GLY A 183 -11.92 -1.62 -20.52
N GLY A 184 -12.47 -1.30 -19.36
CA GLY A 184 -11.76 -0.82 -18.17
C GLY A 184 -12.28 0.51 -17.65
N PHE A 185 -11.65 1.02 -16.59
CA PHE A 185 -11.97 2.31 -15.99
C PHE A 185 -10.75 3.21 -15.92
N THR A 186 -10.96 4.51 -16.10
CA THR A 186 -9.98 5.54 -15.81
C THR A 186 -9.85 5.77 -14.30
N VAL A 187 -8.78 6.47 -13.89
CA VAL A 187 -8.58 6.81 -12.47
C VAL A 187 -9.67 7.74 -11.96
N ASP A 188 -10.15 8.68 -12.78
CA ASP A 188 -11.22 9.60 -12.38
C ASP A 188 -12.56 8.88 -12.22
N GLU A 189 -12.86 7.90 -13.08
CA GLU A 189 -14.05 7.04 -12.94
C GLU A 189 -13.97 6.17 -11.68
N LEU A 190 -12.82 5.57 -11.39
CA LEU A 190 -12.62 4.81 -10.15
C LEU A 190 -12.72 5.72 -8.92
N ARG A 191 -12.16 6.93 -8.98
CA ARG A 191 -12.26 7.92 -7.90
C ARG A 191 -13.72 8.29 -7.64
N TRP A 192 -14.52 8.48 -8.69
CA TRP A 192 -15.97 8.67 -8.57
C TRP A 192 -16.67 7.46 -7.93
N ILE A 193 -16.39 6.24 -8.40
CA ILE A 193 -17.04 5.02 -7.89
C ILE A 193 -16.70 4.78 -6.41
N PHE A 194 -15.47 5.03 -5.96
CA PHE A 194 -15.02 4.66 -4.62
C PHE A 194 -15.12 5.77 -3.56
N SER A 195 -15.31 7.03 -3.94
CA SER A 195 -15.34 8.16 -3.01
C SER A 195 -16.73 8.49 -2.48
N ASP A 196 -16.90 8.70 -1.18
CA ASP A 196 -18.13 9.24 -0.58
C ASP A 196 -18.25 10.78 -0.68
N MET A 197 -17.28 11.43 -1.33
CA MET A 197 -17.25 12.87 -1.56
C MET A 197 -18.19 13.32 -2.68
N THR A 198 -18.64 14.56 -2.58
CA THR A 198 -19.33 15.27 -3.66
C THR A 198 -18.37 15.60 -4.81
N GLU A 199 -18.89 15.88 -6.00
CA GLU A 199 -18.11 16.37 -7.14
C GLU A 199 -17.33 17.63 -6.79
N ALA A 200 -17.93 18.54 -6.01
CA ALA A 200 -17.26 19.77 -5.57
C ALA A 200 -16.05 19.47 -4.67
N GLN A 201 -16.19 18.51 -3.76
CA GLN A 201 -15.08 18.06 -2.89
C GLN A 201 -13.99 17.36 -3.70
N LEU A 202 -14.36 16.48 -4.63
CA LEU A 202 -13.41 15.80 -5.51
C LEU A 202 -12.65 16.79 -6.39
N THR A 203 -13.34 17.76 -6.99
CA THR A 203 -12.74 18.80 -7.83
C THR A 203 -11.77 19.67 -7.04
N ALA A 204 -12.11 20.00 -5.78
CA ALA A 204 -11.22 20.73 -4.88
C ALA A 204 -9.92 19.95 -4.59
N GLU A 205 -9.96 18.62 -4.68
CA GLU A 205 -8.79 17.73 -4.59
C GLU A 205 -8.21 17.33 -5.96
N GLY A 206 -8.50 18.11 -7.01
CA GLY A 206 -7.90 17.96 -8.34
C GLY A 206 -8.47 16.84 -9.20
N TRP A 207 -9.67 16.34 -8.90
CA TRP A 207 -10.39 15.42 -9.80
C TRP A 207 -10.83 16.14 -11.08
N SER A 208 -10.71 15.46 -12.23
CA SER A 208 -11.00 16.06 -13.54
C SER A 208 -12.45 15.87 -14.01
N GLY A 209 -13.25 15.12 -13.24
CA GLY A 209 -14.65 14.82 -13.55
C GLY A 209 -14.84 13.52 -14.33
N ILE A 210 -16.10 13.23 -14.65
CA ILE A 210 -16.52 12.15 -15.56
C ILE A 210 -17.45 12.71 -16.63
N ALA A 211 -17.47 12.10 -17.80
CA ALA A 211 -18.17 12.64 -18.96
C ALA A 211 -19.71 12.69 -18.83
N ASN A 212 -20.31 11.78 -18.04
CA ASN A 212 -21.76 11.65 -17.93
C ASN A 212 -22.26 11.83 -16.49
N SER A 213 -21.58 12.67 -15.71
CA SER A 213 -22.11 13.11 -14.40
C SER A 213 -23.55 13.61 -14.56
N ASP A 214 -24.43 13.18 -13.66
CA ASP A 214 -25.82 13.64 -13.58
C ASP A 214 -26.00 14.78 -12.57
N GLY A 215 -24.91 15.26 -11.96
CA GLY A 215 -24.89 16.33 -10.97
C GLY A 215 -25.58 15.97 -9.65
N ASP A 216 -25.92 14.71 -9.42
CA ASP A 216 -26.52 14.21 -8.18
C ASP A 216 -25.47 13.45 -7.36
N ASP A 217 -24.75 14.17 -6.50
CA ASP A 217 -23.74 13.63 -5.57
C ASP A 217 -24.28 12.54 -4.63
N SER A 218 -25.60 12.43 -4.46
CA SER A 218 -26.19 11.38 -3.64
C SER A 218 -26.23 10.02 -4.36
N THR A 219 -26.05 10.05 -5.68
CA THR A 219 -26.00 8.90 -6.55
C THR A 219 -24.64 8.78 -7.21
N HIS A 220 -24.17 7.54 -7.33
CA HIS A 220 -22.90 7.24 -7.99
C HIS A 220 -23.16 5.99 -8.83
N LYS A 221 -23.93 6.14 -9.90
CA LYS A 221 -24.42 5.05 -10.75
C LYS A 221 -23.38 4.66 -11.79
N TRP A 222 -23.41 3.41 -12.22
CA TRP A 222 -22.56 2.98 -13.34
C TRP A 222 -22.90 3.73 -14.63
N SER A 223 -24.16 4.12 -14.81
CA SER A 223 -24.61 4.92 -15.95
C SER A 223 -23.99 6.32 -16.03
N GLU A 224 -23.49 6.87 -14.91
CA GLU A 224 -22.80 8.17 -14.89
C GLU A 224 -21.39 8.07 -15.48
N LEU A 225 -20.82 6.86 -15.53
CA LEU A 225 -19.55 6.62 -16.20
C LEU A 225 -19.77 6.52 -17.71
N ASN A 226 -20.76 5.72 -18.12
CA ASN A 226 -21.16 5.56 -19.51
C ASN A 226 -22.68 5.30 -19.58
N PRO A 227 -23.43 5.99 -20.45
CA PRO A 227 -24.89 5.87 -20.52
C PRO A 227 -25.39 4.46 -20.88
N THR A 228 -24.53 3.63 -21.48
CA THR A 228 -24.85 2.22 -21.79
C THR A 228 -24.64 1.27 -20.61
N CYS A 229 -24.03 1.74 -19.52
CA CYS A 229 -23.92 1.00 -18.28
C CYS A 229 -25.26 0.95 -17.52
N PRO A 230 -25.49 -0.07 -16.69
CA PRO A 230 -26.73 -0.17 -15.92
C PRO A 230 -26.92 1.03 -14.96
N GLY A 231 -28.12 1.59 -14.88
CA GLY A 231 -28.46 2.69 -13.95
C GLY A 231 -28.52 2.31 -12.47
N ALA A 232 -27.85 1.23 -12.08
CA ALA A 232 -27.75 0.82 -10.67
C ALA A 232 -26.74 1.72 -9.96
N THR A 233 -27.09 2.21 -8.77
CA THR A 233 -26.14 2.90 -7.88
C THR A 233 -25.02 1.95 -7.47
N ARG A 234 -23.82 2.50 -7.25
CA ARG A 234 -22.71 1.74 -6.66
C ARG A 234 -23.10 1.09 -5.34
N ILE A 235 -22.30 0.13 -4.91
CA ILE A 235 -22.42 -0.44 -3.58
C ILE A 235 -22.10 0.66 -2.56
N ARG A 236 -23.08 1.08 -1.76
CA ARG A 236 -22.81 1.82 -0.52
C ARG A 236 -22.08 0.88 0.43
N TRP A 237 -20.85 1.21 0.81
CA TRP A 237 -20.17 0.59 1.92
C TRP A 237 -21.08 0.66 3.15
N LYS A 238 -21.66 -0.46 3.58
CA LYS A 238 -22.14 -0.55 4.96
C LYS A 238 -20.93 -0.77 5.85
N PRO A 239 -20.76 0.00 6.95
CA PRO A 239 -19.73 -0.31 7.93
C PRO A 239 -19.90 -1.76 8.39
N LEU A 240 -18.83 -2.55 8.26
CA LEU A 240 -18.78 -3.91 8.81
C LEU A 240 -18.96 -3.83 10.33
N GLN A 241 -20.08 -4.34 10.84
CA GLN A 241 -20.29 -4.45 12.29
C GLN A 241 -19.44 -5.57 12.94
N SER A 242 -18.69 -6.37 12.17
CA SER A 242 -17.67 -7.28 12.72
C SER A 242 -16.62 -7.68 11.66
N ARG A 243 -15.37 -7.87 12.11
CA ARG A 243 -14.14 -7.97 11.30
C ARG A 243 -13.91 -9.31 10.59
N THR A 244 -14.94 -10.06 10.23
CA THR A 244 -14.72 -11.37 9.60
C THR A 244 -15.67 -11.53 8.41
N GLN A 245 -15.08 -11.67 7.22
CA GLN A 245 -15.69 -11.87 5.89
C GLN A 245 -15.99 -10.59 5.10
N MET A 246 -15.13 -10.33 4.09
CA MET A 246 -15.53 -9.60 2.89
C MET A 246 -16.58 -10.45 2.15
N ALA A 247 -17.85 -10.06 2.23
CA ALA A 247 -18.90 -10.63 1.39
C ALA A 247 -19.61 -9.51 0.61
N ILE A 248 -19.48 -9.57 -0.71
CA ILE A 248 -20.17 -8.72 -1.68
C ILE A 248 -21.66 -9.10 -1.67
N MET A 249 -22.51 -8.33 -0.99
CA MET A 249 -23.96 -8.53 -1.06
C MET A 249 -24.53 -7.91 -2.35
N SER A 250 -25.02 -8.76 -3.26
CA SER A 250 -25.91 -8.35 -4.35
C SER A 250 -27.26 -7.89 -3.78
N PRO A 251 -27.96 -6.94 -4.44
CA PRO A 251 -29.35 -6.64 -4.09
C PRO A 251 -30.23 -7.87 -4.36
N GLN A 252 -30.98 -8.31 -3.35
CA GLN A 252 -32.00 -9.35 -3.48
C GLN A 252 -33.11 -8.88 -4.44
N PRO A 253 -33.60 -9.72 -5.37
CA PRO A 253 -34.77 -9.38 -6.17
C PRO A 253 -36.01 -9.30 -5.26
N GLN A 254 -36.80 -8.24 -5.42
CA GLN A 254 -38.08 -8.11 -4.74
C GLN A 254 -38.97 -9.32 -5.03
N ARG A 255 -39.37 -10.04 -3.98
CA ARG A 255 -40.39 -11.09 -4.08
C ARG A 255 -41.70 -10.45 -4.54
N ARG A 256 -42.19 -10.87 -5.72
CA ARG A 256 -43.60 -10.70 -6.10
C ARG A 256 -44.47 -11.37 -5.03
N SER A 257 -45.42 -10.63 -4.46
CA SER A 257 -46.48 -11.21 -3.65
C SER A 257 -47.33 -12.13 -4.54
N LYS A 258 -47.39 -13.42 -4.18
CA LYS A 258 -48.47 -14.29 -4.63
C LYS A 258 -49.65 -14.03 -3.70
N THR A 259 -50.74 -13.52 -4.26
CA THR A 259 -52.04 -13.55 -3.62
C THR A 259 -52.54 -14.99 -3.69
N GLU A 260 -52.57 -15.69 -2.56
CA GLU A 260 -53.27 -16.98 -2.43
C GLU A 260 -54.67 -16.76 -1.87
N ALA A 261 -55.55 -17.63 -2.35
CA ALA A 261 -56.98 -17.75 -2.12
C ALA A 261 -57.38 -17.76 -0.64
N THR A 262 -58.53 -17.15 -0.35
CA THR A 262 -59.33 -17.43 0.85
C THR A 262 -60.56 -18.22 0.42
N THR A 263 -60.68 -19.44 0.94
CA THR A 263 -61.86 -20.30 0.93
C THR A 263 -63.01 -19.70 1.74
N HIS A 264 -64.22 -19.76 1.18
CA HIS A 264 -65.46 -20.18 1.87
C HIS A 264 -66.35 -20.92 0.87
#